data_AF-A0A433A1E5-F1
#
_entry.id   AF-A0A433A1E5-F1
#
_cell.length_a   1.000
_cell.length_b   1.000
_cell.length_c   1.000
_cell.angle_alpha   90.00
_cell.angle_beta   90.00
_cell.angle_gamma   90.00
#
_symmetry.space_group_name_H-M   'P 1'
#
loop_
_entity.id
_entity.type
_entity.pdbx_description
1 polymer ?
#
loop_
_entity_poly.entity_id
_entity_poly.type
_entity_poly.pdbx_seq_one_letter_code
_entity_poly.pdbx_strand_id
1 'polypeptide(L)'
;MPELYQCSSSQKRKGITNRTFLSSWPKLQAGAGGMGDTTYAERMVMSGRLMCDTYLAAKDLIRSKSYSLTQLSASQLAITREEIEYDRVPSFFATASALDHIIGHCEFDAFLAAGLMFKLQVLPLTRQLTNLAGNMWSRTMVGARAERNEFLLLHEFHRNKFVCPDKTFGKIVLPEDDDDDGEKTGPVAKKGARRKPAYSGGLVLEPKKGFYDKFVLLLDFNSLYPSIIQEYNICFTTVQRGENLVRDIICSDAEDQIPDVPDAALQQGLLPRVIRSLVDRRRAVKSLMKNPKLSPAEMIQLDIRQKALKLTANSMYGCLGFAHSRFYAKPLAMLITYKGREILQNTVDLAEGQNLNVIYGDTDSIMIYTNEIEVAKVIEIGNELKKKVNERYNLLEIEIDGLFRQMLLLKKKKYAALAVEEHNGTMVEVVETKGLDLVRRDWCGLSHDVSE
;
A
#
# COMPACT_ATOMS: atom_id res chain seq x y z
N MET A 1 -53.50 -29.59 -8.66
CA MET A 1 -52.41 -29.65 -9.65
C MET A 1 -51.06 -29.59 -8.93
N PRO A 2 -50.36 -30.72 -8.76
CA PRO A 2 -48.97 -30.73 -8.34
C PRO A 2 -48.11 -31.32 -9.46
N GLU A 3 -47.72 -30.49 -10.43
CA GLU A 3 -46.71 -30.85 -11.45
C GLU A 3 -45.86 -29.61 -11.75
N LEU A 4 -44.89 -29.31 -10.88
CA LEU A 4 -43.81 -28.35 -11.22
C LEU A 4 -42.44 -28.73 -10.65
N TYR A 5 -42.27 -29.95 -10.13
CA TYR A 5 -40.97 -30.44 -9.64
C TYR A 5 -40.65 -31.85 -10.13
N GLN A 6 -40.54 -32.02 -11.45
CA GLN A 6 -39.71 -33.08 -12.03
C GLN A 6 -38.63 -32.42 -12.86
N CYS A 7 -37.45 -32.22 -12.27
CA CYS A 7 -36.27 -31.81 -13.02
C CYS A 7 -35.53 -33.08 -13.47
N SER A 8 -35.53 -33.33 -14.78
CA SER A 8 -34.84 -34.44 -15.41
C SER A 8 -33.32 -34.35 -15.22
N SER A 9 -32.70 -35.51 -15.02
CA SER A 9 -31.32 -35.74 -14.61
C SER A 9 -30.24 -35.53 -15.69
N SER A 10 -30.45 -34.63 -16.66
CA SER A 10 -29.47 -34.42 -17.74
C SER A 10 -29.31 -32.98 -18.26
N GLN A 11 -29.98 -31.99 -17.67
CA GLN A 11 -29.76 -30.59 -18.03
C GLN A 11 -28.63 -29.97 -17.19
N LYS A 12 -27.44 -29.86 -17.81
CA LYS A 12 -26.30 -29.07 -17.32
C LYS A 12 -26.79 -27.66 -17.00
N ARG A 13 -27.03 -27.37 -15.72
CA ARG A 13 -27.54 -26.07 -15.27
C ARG A 13 -26.44 -25.02 -15.42
N LYS A 14 -26.73 -23.94 -16.13
CA LYS A 14 -26.01 -22.67 -15.99
C LYS A 14 -26.21 -22.29 -14.52
N GLY A 15 -25.16 -22.32 -13.71
CA GLY A 15 -25.28 -21.91 -12.31
C GLY A 15 -25.65 -20.43 -12.26
N ILE A 16 -26.68 -20.05 -11.50
CA ILE A 16 -27.01 -18.63 -11.23
C ILE A 16 -25.76 -17.89 -10.72
N THR A 17 -24.94 -18.61 -9.95
CA THR A 17 -23.70 -18.18 -9.29
C THR A 17 -22.54 -17.82 -10.24
N ASN A 18 -22.43 -18.41 -11.44
CA ASN A 18 -21.29 -18.18 -12.35
C ASN A 18 -21.73 -18.00 -13.81
N ARG A 19 -20.77 -17.88 -14.73
CA ARG A 19 -21.01 -17.87 -16.18
C ARG A 19 -20.44 -19.10 -16.90
N THR A 20 -19.86 -20.04 -16.15
CA THR A 20 -19.20 -21.23 -16.69
C THR A 20 -19.91 -22.47 -16.18
N PHE A 21 -20.25 -23.40 -17.06
CA PHE A 21 -20.83 -24.68 -16.65
C PHE A 21 -19.77 -25.52 -15.93
N LEU A 22 -20.05 -25.92 -14.69
CA LEU A 22 -19.22 -26.82 -13.90
C LEU A 22 -19.93 -28.16 -13.75
N SER A 23 -19.27 -29.26 -14.12
CA SER A 23 -19.78 -30.63 -13.91
C SER A 23 -19.68 -31.06 -12.44
N SER A 24 -18.73 -30.50 -11.70
CA SER A 24 -18.52 -30.73 -10.28
C SER A 24 -18.07 -29.44 -9.59
N TRP A 25 -18.59 -29.17 -8.40
CA TRP A 25 -18.12 -28.05 -7.58
C TRP A 25 -16.69 -28.32 -7.07
N PRO A 26 -15.84 -27.29 -6.98
CA PRO A 26 -14.52 -27.42 -6.40
C PRO A 26 -14.63 -27.68 -4.89
N LYS A 27 -13.67 -28.42 -4.33
CA LYS A 27 -13.60 -28.64 -2.88
C LYS A 27 -13.23 -27.31 -2.21
N LEU A 28 -14.15 -26.78 -1.40
CA LEU A 28 -13.93 -25.58 -0.60
C LEU A 28 -13.17 -25.93 0.68
N GLN A 29 -12.60 -24.93 1.36
CA GLN A 29 -12.02 -25.15 2.68
C GLN A 29 -13.11 -25.57 3.68
N ALA A 30 -12.74 -26.41 4.66
CA ALA A 30 -13.68 -26.92 5.66
C ALA A 30 -13.96 -25.88 6.77
N GLY A 31 -15.23 -25.70 7.14
CA GLY A 31 -15.68 -24.89 8.28
C GLY A 31 -16.72 -23.82 7.91
N ALA A 32 -17.63 -23.51 8.83
CA ALA A 32 -18.54 -22.37 8.71
C ALA A 32 -17.73 -21.08 8.92
N GLY A 33 -17.57 -20.30 7.86
CA GLY A 33 -16.89 -18.99 7.91
C GLY A 33 -15.38 -19.05 7.76
N GLY A 34 -14.88 -19.73 6.71
CA GLY A 34 -13.45 -19.78 6.34
C GLY A 34 -12.67 -18.52 6.74
N MET A 35 -11.98 -18.58 7.87
CA MET A 35 -11.26 -17.45 8.48
C MET A 35 -9.98 -17.06 7.70
N GLY A 36 -9.72 -17.71 6.57
CA GLY A 36 -8.56 -17.48 5.71
C GLY A 36 -8.91 -16.66 4.46
N ASP A 37 -7.88 -16.21 3.76
CA ASP A 37 -8.05 -15.58 2.44
C ASP A 37 -8.73 -16.55 1.46
N THR A 38 -9.66 -16.03 0.66
CA THR A 38 -10.36 -16.83 -0.35
C THR A 38 -9.39 -17.62 -1.23
N THR A 39 -9.56 -18.94 -1.26
CA THR A 39 -8.74 -19.84 -2.05
C THR A 39 -8.98 -19.68 -3.54
N TYR A 40 -8.05 -20.19 -4.35
CA TYR A 40 -8.24 -20.28 -5.79
C TYR A 40 -9.51 -21.07 -6.14
N ALA A 41 -9.76 -22.18 -5.45
CA ALA A 41 -10.94 -23.03 -5.64
C ALA A 41 -12.26 -22.28 -5.40
N GLU A 42 -12.35 -21.52 -4.30
CA GLU A 42 -13.51 -20.68 -3.99
C GLU A 42 -13.73 -19.60 -5.05
N ARG A 43 -12.66 -19.02 -5.60
CA ARG A 43 -12.78 -18.03 -6.68
C ARG A 43 -13.28 -18.64 -7.98
N MET A 44 -13.00 -19.93 -8.25
CA MET A 44 -13.51 -20.61 -9.43
C MET A 44 -15.03 -20.80 -9.40
N VAL A 45 -15.63 -20.86 -8.21
CA VAL A 45 -17.10 -20.94 -8.02
C VAL A 45 -17.80 -19.80 -8.75
N MET A 46 -17.22 -18.59 -8.75
CA MET A 46 -17.77 -17.37 -9.35
C MET A 46 -17.21 -17.07 -10.74
N SER A 47 -16.63 -18.06 -11.44
CA SER A 47 -15.98 -17.86 -12.73
C SER A 47 -16.86 -17.09 -13.74
N GLY A 48 -16.27 -16.06 -14.36
CA GLY A 48 -16.96 -15.15 -15.28
C GLY A 48 -17.79 -14.04 -14.63
N ARG A 49 -17.79 -13.92 -13.29
CA ARG A 49 -18.35 -12.78 -12.56
C ARG A 49 -17.26 -12.09 -11.74
N LEU A 50 -17.31 -10.77 -11.68
CA LEU A 50 -16.40 -10.01 -10.81
C LEU A 50 -16.96 -10.01 -9.39
N MET A 51 -16.11 -10.36 -8.42
CA MET A 51 -16.45 -10.28 -7.01
C MET A 51 -15.84 -9.01 -6.43
N CYS A 52 -16.67 -8.20 -5.77
CA CYS A 52 -16.25 -7.01 -5.05
C CYS A 52 -16.45 -7.26 -3.56
N ASP A 53 -15.36 -7.47 -2.84
CA ASP A 53 -15.37 -7.58 -1.39
C ASP A 53 -14.98 -6.21 -0.80
N THR A 54 -15.93 -5.51 -0.20
CA THR A 54 -15.72 -4.19 0.38
C THR A 54 -14.88 -4.22 1.65
N TYR A 55 -14.81 -5.36 2.36
CA TYR A 55 -13.92 -5.54 3.49
C TYR A 55 -12.45 -5.58 3.04
N LEU A 56 -12.15 -6.39 2.01
CA LEU A 56 -10.80 -6.44 1.44
C LEU A 56 -10.43 -5.11 0.78
N ALA A 57 -11.35 -4.49 0.04
CA ALA A 57 -11.11 -3.18 -0.57
C ALA A 57 -10.85 -2.11 0.50
N ALA A 58 -11.61 -2.10 1.60
CA ALA A 58 -11.38 -1.15 2.68
C ALA A 58 -10.01 -1.34 3.33
N LYS A 59 -9.54 -2.58 3.55
CA LYS A 59 -8.18 -2.85 4.05
C LYS A 59 -7.09 -2.25 3.17
N ASP A 60 -7.29 -2.27 1.86
CA ASP A 60 -6.33 -1.72 0.90
C ASP A 60 -6.40 -0.19 0.77
N LEU A 61 -7.58 0.40 0.91
CA LEU A 61 -7.85 1.80 0.57
C LEU A 61 -7.88 2.74 1.77
N ILE A 62 -8.24 2.26 2.96
CA ILE A 62 -8.38 3.09 4.15
C ILE A 62 -7.63 2.51 5.35
N ARG A 63 -7.18 3.41 6.22
CA ARG A 63 -6.64 3.06 7.53
C ARG A 63 -7.77 3.21 8.56
N SER A 64 -8.28 2.09 9.05
CA SER A 64 -9.30 2.07 10.13
C SER A 64 -8.76 1.35 11.36
N LYS A 65 -9.45 1.39 12.51
CA LYS A 65 -9.16 0.51 13.66
C LYS A 65 -9.81 -0.87 13.47
N SER A 66 -11.08 -0.88 13.09
CA SER A 66 -11.81 -2.08 12.69
C SER A 66 -12.30 -1.94 11.26
N TYR A 67 -12.35 -3.05 10.53
CA TYR A 67 -12.93 -3.13 9.19
C TYR A 67 -14.29 -3.83 9.21
N SER A 68 -14.91 -4.02 10.39
CA SER A 68 -16.28 -4.54 10.46
C SER A 68 -17.26 -3.62 9.74
N LEU A 69 -18.36 -4.17 9.23
CA LEU A 69 -19.37 -3.39 8.52
C LEU A 69 -19.91 -2.24 9.39
N THR A 70 -20.14 -2.49 10.69
CA THR A 70 -20.56 -1.48 11.66
C THR A 70 -19.58 -0.30 11.77
N GLN A 71 -18.28 -0.57 11.88
CA GLN A 71 -17.28 0.50 11.97
C GLN A 71 -17.12 1.26 10.65
N LEU A 72 -17.17 0.54 9.54
CA LEU A 72 -17.04 1.13 8.21
C LEU A 72 -18.26 1.98 7.85
N SER A 73 -19.48 1.54 8.19
CA SER A 73 -20.69 2.33 7.96
C SER A 73 -20.67 3.63 8.76
N ALA A 74 -20.29 3.57 10.04
CA ALA A 74 -20.20 4.75 10.89
C ALA A 74 -19.13 5.72 10.37
N SER A 75 -17.91 5.24 10.13
CA SER A 75 -16.78 6.12 9.75
C SER A 75 -16.83 6.64 8.32
N GLN A 76 -17.32 5.85 7.36
CA GLN A 76 -17.26 6.21 5.93
C GLN A 76 -18.60 6.73 5.38
N LEU A 77 -19.72 6.24 5.92
CA LEU A 77 -21.06 6.63 5.49
C LEU A 77 -21.78 7.54 6.48
N ALA A 78 -21.24 7.73 7.69
CA ALA A 78 -21.92 8.42 8.80
C ALA A 78 -23.27 7.76 9.17
N ILE A 79 -23.33 6.42 9.08
CA ILE A 79 -24.53 5.63 9.36
C ILE A 79 -24.24 4.62 10.47
N THR A 80 -25.00 4.71 11.57
CA THR A 80 -24.98 3.74 12.66
C THR A 80 -25.75 2.50 12.26
N ARG A 81 -25.11 1.34 12.39
CA ARG A 81 -25.68 0.02 12.09
C ARG A 81 -25.95 -0.71 13.42
N GLU A 82 -27.13 -1.31 13.56
CA GLU A 82 -27.45 -2.21 14.67
C GLU A 82 -26.63 -3.50 14.55
N GLU A 83 -26.09 -3.99 15.67
CA GLU A 83 -25.38 -5.27 15.71
C GLU A 83 -26.24 -6.34 16.41
N ILE A 84 -26.66 -7.34 15.63
CA ILE A 84 -27.43 -8.48 16.14
C ILE A 84 -26.47 -9.64 16.44
N GLU A 85 -26.39 -10.00 17.71
CA GLU A 85 -25.63 -11.17 18.17
C GLU A 85 -26.25 -12.47 17.62
N TYR A 86 -25.39 -13.43 17.25
CA TYR A 86 -25.82 -14.69 16.65
C TYR A 86 -26.83 -15.45 17.52
N ASP A 87 -26.63 -15.47 18.83
CA ASP A 87 -27.50 -16.19 19.78
C ASP A 87 -28.92 -15.60 19.86
N ARG A 88 -29.09 -14.33 19.44
CA ARG A 88 -30.40 -13.67 19.39
C ARG A 88 -31.15 -13.99 18.09
N VAL A 89 -30.49 -14.46 17.04
CA VAL A 89 -31.12 -14.74 15.73
C VAL A 89 -32.36 -15.64 15.84
N PRO A 90 -32.38 -16.76 16.61
CA PRO A 90 -33.57 -17.59 16.73
C PRO A 90 -34.80 -16.86 17.30
N SER A 91 -34.60 -15.86 18.16
CA SER A 91 -35.69 -15.08 18.77
C SER A 91 -36.48 -14.25 17.75
N PHE A 92 -35.84 -13.86 16.64
CA PHE A 92 -36.51 -13.08 15.59
C PHE A 92 -37.50 -13.92 14.77
N PHE A 93 -37.46 -15.24 14.86
CA PHE A 93 -38.43 -16.12 14.17
C PHE A 93 -39.72 -16.32 14.96
N ALA A 94 -39.83 -15.77 16.18
CA ALA A 94 -41.00 -15.98 17.04
C ALA A 94 -42.25 -15.21 16.59
N THR A 95 -42.10 -14.05 15.94
CA THR A 95 -43.22 -13.22 15.52
C THR A 95 -42.98 -12.66 14.11
N ALA A 96 -44.06 -12.37 13.38
CA ALA A 96 -43.95 -11.79 12.04
C ALA A 96 -43.21 -10.44 12.05
N SER A 97 -43.42 -9.60 13.07
CA SER A 97 -42.73 -8.30 13.20
C SER A 97 -41.23 -8.45 13.46
N ALA A 98 -40.82 -9.39 14.31
CA ALA A 98 -39.40 -9.64 14.55
C ALA A 98 -38.73 -10.27 13.31
N LEU A 99 -39.47 -11.11 12.57
CA LEU A 99 -38.99 -11.69 11.32
C LEU A 99 -38.79 -10.62 10.23
N ASP A 100 -39.73 -9.67 10.13
CA ASP A 100 -39.61 -8.52 9.24
C ASP A 100 -38.39 -7.65 9.59
N HIS A 101 -38.13 -7.43 10.90
CA HIS A 101 -36.95 -6.70 11.37
C HIS A 101 -35.64 -7.33 10.92
N ILE A 102 -35.47 -8.65 11.08
CA ILE A 102 -34.22 -9.33 10.68
C ILE A 102 -34.04 -9.37 9.15
N ILE A 103 -35.13 -9.47 8.38
CA ILE A 103 -35.10 -9.36 6.91
C ILE A 103 -34.64 -7.95 6.50
N GLY A 104 -35.26 -6.92 7.07
CA GLY A 104 -34.88 -5.52 6.85
C GLY A 104 -33.43 -5.24 7.26
N HIS A 105 -32.95 -5.85 8.34
CA HIS A 105 -31.55 -5.75 8.75
C HIS A 105 -30.60 -6.34 7.68
N CYS A 106 -30.90 -7.53 7.14
CA CYS A 106 -30.08 -8.13 6.08
C CYS A 106 -30.10 -7.31 4.78
N GLU A 107 -31.26 -6.75 4.41
CA GLU A 107 -31.34 -5.83 3.26
C GLU A 107 -30.52 -4.57 3.49
N PHE A 108 -30.61 -3.99 4.69
CA PHE A 108 -29.83 -2.82 5.07
C PHE A 108 -28.32 -3.10 5.04
N ASP A 109 -27.87 -4.27 5.47
CA ASP A 109 -26.47 -4.68 5.36
C ASP A 109 -25.98 -4.75 3.91
N ALA A 110 -26.82 -5.26 3.00
CA ALA A 110 -26.53 -5.26 1.57
C ALA A 110 -26.44 -3.82 1.01
N PHE A 111 -27.34 -2.93 1.44
CA PHE A 111 -27.30 -1.51 1.12
C PHE A 111 -26.00 -0.85 1.62
N LEU A 112 -25.60 -1.10 2.86
CA LEU A 112 -24.36 -0.56 3.43
C LEU A 112 -23.12 -1.05 2.67
N ALA A 113 -23.06 -2.35 2.33
CA ALA A 113 -21.98 -2.91 1.53
C ALA A 113 -21.89 -2.25 0.14
N ALA A 114 -23.03 -2.04 -0.53
CA ALA A 114 -23.08 -1.31 -1.80
C ALA A 114 -22.67 0.16 -1.64
N GLY A 115 -23.17 0.83 -0.60
CA GLY A 115 -22.83 2.21 -0.27
C GLY A 115 -21.34 2.41 -0.05
N LEU A 116 -20.68 1.49 0.67
CA LEU A 116 -19.23 1.47 0.86
C LEU A 116 -18.48 1.32 -0.47
N MET A 117 -18.93 0.43 -1.36
CA MET A 117 -18.30 0.25 -2.68
C MET A 117 -18.29 1.57 -3.48
N PHE A 118 -19.41 2.30 -3.47
CA PHE A 118 -19.52 3.61 -4.13
C PHE A 118 -18.69 4.68 -3.42
N LYS A 119 -18.79 4.78 -2.09
CA LYS A 119 -18.03 5.77 -1.30
C LYS A 119 -16.52 5.63 -1.50
N LEU A 120 -16.01 4.40 -1.50
CA LEU A 120 -14.60 4.10 -1.68
C LEU A 120 -14.15 4.07 -3.15
N GLN A 121 -15.07 4.24 -4.10
CA GLN A 121 -14.80 4.22 -5.54
C GLN A 121 -14.02 2.96 -5.98
N VAL A 122 -14.40 1.80 -5.43
CA VAL A 122 -13.66 0.54 -5.62
C VAL A 122 -13.59 0.14 -7.09
N LEU A 123 -14.72 0.16 -7.80
CA LEU A 123 -14.77 -0.28 -9.19
C LEU A 123 -13.98 0.64 -10.14
N PRO A 124 -14.15 1.97 -10.11
CA PRO A 124 -13.35 2.86 -10.96
C PRO A 124 -11.84 2.73 -10.70
N LEU A 125 -11.43 2.67 -9.43
CA LEU A 125 -10.01 2.59 -9.07
C LEU A 125 -9.38 1.27 -9.50
N THR A 126 -10.03 0.15 -9.20
CA THR A 126 -9.54 -1.18 -9.61
C THR A 126 -9.53 -1.36 -11.12
N ARG A 127 -10.48 -0.76 -11.85
CA ARG A 127 -10.45 -0.71 -13.32
C ARG A 127 -9.23 0.05 -13.82
N GLN A 128 -8.94 1.24 -13.28
CA GLN A 128 -7.76 2.02 -13.67
C GLN A 128 -6.45 1.26 -13.38
N LEU A 129 -6.34 0.67 -12.19
CA LEU A 129 -5.19 -0.16 -11.81
C LEU A 129 -5.00 -1.35 -12.76
N THR A 130 -6.10 -2.00 -13.15
CA THR A 130 -6.07 -3.12 -14.10
C THR A 130 -5.65 -2.67 -15.49
N ASN A 131 -6.17 -1.54 -15.98
CA ASN A 131 -5.80 -0.98 -17.29
C ASN A 131 -4.32 -0.56 -17.33
N LEU A 132 -3.77 -0.07 -16.21
CA LEU A 132 -2.35 0.27 -16.10
C LEU A 132 -1.47 -0.98 -16.12
N ALA A 133 -1.83 -1.99 -15.33
CA ALA A 133 -1.05 -3.22 -15.18
C ALA A 133 -1.20 -4.18 -16.38
N GLY A 134 -2.35 -4.16 -17.06
CA GLY A 134 -2.68 -5.11 -18.12
C GLY A 134 -2.95 -6.53 -17.63
N ASN A 135 -3.38 -6.70 -16.37
CA ASN A 135 -3.77 -7.98 -15.78
C ASN A 135 -5.30 -8.20 -15.83
N MET A 136 -5.78 -9.29 -15.23
CA MET A 136 -7.22 -9.57 -15.11
C MET A 136 -7.87 -8.74 -13.99
N TRP A 137 -8.99 -8.06 -14.28
CA TRP A 137 -9.66 -7.20 -13.28
C TRP A 137 -10.09 -7.97 -12.04
N SER A 138 -10.56 -9.21 -12.18
CA SER A 138 -10.92 -10.08 -11.06
C SER A 138 -9.76 -10.32 -10.08
N ARG A 139 -8.50 -10.27 -10.55
CA ARG A 139 -7.31 -10.43 -9.70
C ARG A 139 -6.96 -9.15 -8.98
N THR A 140 -7.13 -8.01 -9.65
CA THR A 140 -6.98 -6.68 -9.03
C THR A 140 -7.98 -6.44 -7.90
N MET A 141 -9.22 -6.93 -8.03
CA MET A 141 -10.27 -6.79 -7.02
C MET A 141 -9.95 -7.48 -5.69
N VAL A 142 -9.05 -8.47 -5.69
CA VAL A 142 -8.66 -9.23 -4.48
C VAL A 142 -7.35 -8.71 -3.87
N GLY A 143 -6.89 -7.51 -4.28
CA GLY A 143 -5.73 -6.86 -3.66
C GLY A 143 -4.35 -7.42 -4.06
N ALA A 144 -4.26 -8.17 -5.19
CA ALA A 144 -3.01 -8.79 -5.64
C ALA A 144 -2.00 -7.77 -6.21
N ARG A 145 -1.36 -6.98 -5.33
CA ARG A 145 -0.43 -5.89 -5.74
C ARG A 145 0.76 -6.39 -6.55
N ALA A 146 1.39 -7.48 -6.13
CA ALA A 146 2.55 -8.06 -6.81
C ALA A 146 2.19 -8.57 -8.22
N GLU A 147 1.02 -9.20 -8.37
CA GLU A 147 0.53 -9.70 -9.65
C GLU A 147 0.33 -8.56 -10.66
N ARG A 148 -0.14 -7.38 -10.22
CA ARG A 148 -0.27 -6.21 -11.11
C ARG A 148 1.08 -5.78 -11.69
N ASN A 149 2.10 -5.70 -10.86
CA ASN A 149 3.44 -5.29 -11.34
C ASN A 149 4.10 -6.40 -12.16
N GLU A 150 3.87 -7.67 -11.83
CA GLU A 150 4.28 -8.80 -12.67
C GLU A 150 3.75 -8.62 -14.10
N PHE A 151 2.44 -8.41 -14.28
CA PHE A 151 1.86 -8.20 -15.61
C PHE A 151 2.36 -6.94 -16.31
N LEU A 152 2.51 -5.83 -15.57
CA LEU A 152 3.05 -4.59 -16.13
C LEU A 152 4.46 -4.83 -16.73
N LEU A 153 5.34 -5.49 -15.96
CA LEU A 153 6.68 -5.80 -16.41
C LEU A 153 6.65 -6.81 -17.57
N LEU A 154 5.80 -7.85 -17.52
CA LEU A 154 5.66 -8.79 -18.63
C LEU A 154 5.30 -8.09 -19.95
N HIS A 155 4.34 -7.17 -19.92
CA HIS A 155 3.95 -6.41 -21.11
C HIS A 155 5.10 -5.56 -21.65
N GLU A 156 5.84 -4.90 -20.76
CA GLU A 156 6.94 -4.01 -21.15
C GLU A 156 8.17 -4.79 -21.65
N PHE A 157 8.57 -5.87 -20.99
CA PHE A 157 9.66 -6.73 -21.45
C PHE A 157 9.31 -7.41 -22.77
N HIS A 158 8.09 -7.94 -22.91
CA HIS A 158 7.63 -8.54 -24.15
C HIS A 158 7.59 -7.53 -25.31
N ARG A 159 7.08 -6.30 -25.08
CA ARG A 159 7.06 -5.24 -26.10
C ARG A 159 8.47 -4.89 -26.59
N ASN A 160 9.46 -4.92 -25.69
CA ASN A 160 10.87 -4.64 -26.00
C ASN A 160 11.67 -5.91 -26.38
N LYS A 161 11.00 -7.03 -26.72
CA LYS A 161 11.61 -8.27 -27.23
C LYS A 161 12.57 -8.98 -26.26
N PHE A 162 12.37 -8.80 -24.95
CA PHE A 162 13.09 -9.56 -23.95
C PHE A 162 12.41 -10.91 -23.66
N VAL A 163 13.23 -11.90 -23.31
CA VAL A 163 12.76 -13.14 -22.71
C VAL A 163 12.44 -12.85 -21.24
N CYS A 164 11.22 -13.17 -20.81
CA CYS A 164 10.79 -12.98 -19.43
C CYS A 164 11.15 -14.22 -18.59
N PRO A 165 11.42 -14.08 -17.28
CA PRO A 165 11.62 -15.21 -16.39
C PRO A 165 10.41 -16.14 -16.42
N ASP A 166 10.59 -17.46 -16.29
CA ASP A 166 9.47 -18.39 -16.18
C ASP A 166 8.72 -18.23 -14.85
N LYS A 167 7.45 -18.63 -14.84
CA LYS A 167 6.66 -18.61 -13.61
C LYS A 167 7.05 -19.81 -12.75
N THR A 168 7.54 -19.55 -11.55
CA THR A 168 7.86 -20.61 -10.58
C THR A 168 6.58 -21.07 -9.86
N PHE A 169 6.40 -22.39 -9.77
CA PHE A 169 5.27 -23.01 -9.09
C PHE A 169 5.80 -23.91 -7.97
N GLY A 170 5.26 -23.77 -6.76
CA GLY A 170 5.66 -24.55 -5.57
C GLY A 170 6.11 -23.67 -4.40
N LYS A 171 6.41 -24.30 -3.26
CA LYS A 171 7.14 -23.60 -2.18
C LYS A 171 8.54 -23.31 -2.74
N ILE A 172 8.84 -22.05 -2.98
CA ILE A 172 10.25 -21.61 -3.00
C ILE A 172 10.74 -21.91 -1.58
N VAL A 173 11.48 -23.01 -1.43
CA VAL A 173 12.28 -23.26 -0.23
C VAL A 173 13.39 -22.22 -0.30
N LEU A 174 13.06 -21.03 0.20
CA LEU A 174 14.11 -20.14 0.66
C LEU A 174 14.79 -20.90 1.80
N PRO A 175 16.13 -20.94 1.84
CA PRO A 175 16.84 -21.48 3.00
C PRO A 175 16.19 -20.92 4.26
N GLU A 176 15.84 -21.80 5.21
CA GLU A 176 15.65 -21.35 6.57
C GLU A 176 17.00 -20.75 6.96
N ASP A 177 17.01 -19.48 7.39
CA ASP A 177 18.20 -18.95 8.06
C ASP A 177 18.38 -19.85 9.29
N ASP A 178 19.30 -20.82 9.19
CA ASP A 178 19.73 -21.65 10.31
C ASP A 178 20.38 -20.68 11.31
N ASP A 179 19.59 -20.23 12.29
CA ASP A 179 20.15 -19.76 13.54
C ASP A 179 20.83 -21.00 14.19
N ASP A 180 22.13 -21.16 13.90
CA ASP A 180 23.04 -21.96 14.71
C ASP A 180 23.16 -21.27 16.07
N ASP A 181 22.30 -21.67 17.00
CA ASP A 181 22.63 -21.75 18.42
C ASP A 181 21.88 -22.95 18.99
N GLY A 182 22.64 -23.97 19.35
CA GLY A 182 22.13 -25.27 19.75
C GLY A 182 21.19 -25.22 20.94
N GLU A 183 19.97 -25.74 20.77
CA GLU A 183 19.44 -26.83 21.58
C GLU A 183 18.16 -27.42 20.95
N LYS A 184 18.21 -28.71 20.64
CA LYS A 184 17.09 -29.49 20.11
C LYS A 184 16.02 -29.69 21.19
N THR A 185 14.77 -29.27 20.95
CA THR A 185 13.58 -30.08 21.29
C THR A 185 12.34 -29.70 20.45
N GLY A 186 11.86 -30.65 19.64
CA GLY A 186 10.43 -30.80 19.26
C GLY A 186 9.92 -30.11 17.97
N PRO A 187 9.15 -30.81 17.10
CA PRO A 187 8.58 -30.24 15.89
C PRO A 187 7.23 -29.59 16.19
N VAL A 188 7.18 -28.27 16.31
CA VAL A 188 5.92 -27.53 16.22
C VAL A 188 6.11 -26.33 15.29
N ALA A 189 5.58 -26.46 14.08
CA ALA A 189 5.51 -25.40 13.09
C ALA A 189 4.74 -24.19 13.64
N LYS A 190 5.46 -23.21 14.19
CA LYS A 190 4.90 -21.90 14.57
C LYS A 190 4.59 -21.08 13.31
N LYS A 191 3.36 -21.22 12.80
CA LYS A 191 2.72 -20.20 11.95
C LYS A 191 2.58 -18.91 12.76
N GLY A 192 3.51 -17.98 12.61
CA GLY A 192 3.37 -16.65 13.24
C GLY A 192 4.62 -15.77 13.32
N ALA A 193 5.82 -16.32 13.10
CA ALA A 193 7.02 -15.48 13.08
C ALA A 193 7.10 -14.70 11.76
N ARG A 194 7.03 -13.36 11.84
CA ARG A 194 7.38 -12.46 10.74
C ARG A 194 8.82 -12.79 10.33
N ARG A 195 9.02 -13.29 9.11
CA ARG A 195 10.36 -13.58 8.56
C ARG A 195 11.28 -12.37 8.76
N LYS A 196 12.53 -12.60 9.20
CA LYS A 196 13.56 -11.55 9.30
C LYS A 196 13.69 -10.86 7.92
N PRO A 197 13.94 -9.54 7.88
CA PRO A 197 14.08 -8.83 6.61
C PRO A 197 15.29 -9.36 5.85
N ALA A 198 15.08 -9.79 4.60
CA ALA A 198 16.14 -10.38 3.78
C ALA A 198 17.23 -9.37 3.35
N TYR A 199 17.04 -8.08 3.60
CA TYR A 199 18.01 -7.01 3.34
C TYR A 199 17.67 -5.74 4.14
N SER A 200 18.64 -4.85 4.27
CA SER A 200 18.51 -3.56 4.99
C SER A 200 17.51 -2.61 4.32
N GLY A 201 16.52 -2.14 5.09
CA GLY A 201 15.50 -1.20 4.63
C GLY A 201 15.92 0.27 4.60
N GLY A 202 14.94 1.17 4.70
CA GLY A 202 15.17 2.61 4.82
C GLY A 202 15.86 3.02 6.12
N LEU A 203 16.52 4.17 6.12
CA LEU A 203 17.15 4.76 7.31
C LEU A 203 16.09 5.47 8.15
N VAL A 204 16.11 5.25 9.45
CA VAL A 204 15.31 6.00 10.43
C VAL A 204 16.25 6.60 11.45
N LEU A 205 16.33 7.93 11.47
CA LEU A 205 17.19 8.66 12.38
C LEU A 205 16.70 8.48 13.82
N GLU A 206 17.63 8.56 14.78
CA GLU A 206 17.23 8.64 16.19
C GLU A 206 16.55 9.98 16.45
N PRO A 207 15.31 10.00 16.96
CA PRO A 207 14.62 11.24 17.25
C PRO A 207 15.28 11.97 18.41
N LYS A 208 15.47 13.29 18.25
CA LYS A 208 15.70 14.19 19.38
C LYS A 208 14.38 14.28 20.16
N LYS A 209 14.23 13.46 21.20
CA LYS A 209 12.97 13.34 21.94
C LYS A 209 12.69 14.63 22.69
N GLY A 210 11.45 15.09 22.64
CA GLY A 210 11.08 16.31 23.33
C GLY A 210 9.74 16.89 22.88
N PHE A 211 9.34 17.92 23.58
CA PHE A 211 8.26 18.81 23.17
C PHE A 211 8.86 20.02 22.46
N TYR A 212 8.35 20.31 21.28
CA TYR A 212 8.73 21.43 20.42
C TYR A 212 7.56 22.40 20.39
N ASP A 213 7.76 23.56 20.98
CA ASP A 213 6.76 24.62 21.21
C ASP A 213 6.65 25.63 20.05
N LYS A 214 7.55 25.51 19.07
CA LYS A 214 7.65 26.33 17.86
C LYS A 214 7.60 25.46 16.60
N PHE A 215 7.60 26.11 15.44
CA PHE A 215 7.40 25.43 14.18
C PHE A 215 8.45 24.34 13.91
N VAL A 216 7.95 23.18 13.50
CA VAL A 216 8.73 22.10 12.90
C VAL A 216 8.33 22.01 11.43
N LEU A 217 9.33 22.15 10.56
CA LEU A 217 9.18 21.98 9.12
C LEU A 217 9.33 20.50 8.75
N LEU A 218 8.40 19.95 7.97
CA LEU A 218 8.48 18.62 7.39
C LEU A 218 8.79 18.72 5.90
N LEU A 219 9.93 18.17 5.50
CA LEU A 219 10.32 18.00 4.10
C LEU A 219 10.28 16.52 3.72
N ASP A 220 9.73 16.19 2.55
CA ASP A 220 9.59 14.81 2.06
C ASP A 220 9.99 14.69 0.59
N PHE A 221 10.65 13.58 0.23
CA PHE A 221 11.01 13.27 -1.15
C PHE A 221 9.82 12.72 -1.92
N ASN A 222 9.49 13.36 -3.03
CA ASN A 222 8.40 12.92 -3.91
C ASN A 222 8.68 11.52 -4.49
N SER A 223 8.04 10.51 -3.91
CA SER A 223 8.15 9.11 -4.38
C SER A 223 9.61 8.65 -4.44
N LEU A 224 10.34 8.73 -3.32
CA LEU A 224 11.78 8.48 -3.20
C LEU A 224 12.27 7.29 -4.05
N TYR A 225 11.77 6.07 -3.81
CA TYR A 225 12.26 4.88 -4.51
C TYR A 225 12.02 4.90 -6.03
N PRO A 226 10.82 5.22 -6.54
CA PRO A 226 10.63 5.48 -7.97
C PRO A 226 11.59 6.51 -8.56
N SER A 227 11.92 7.56 -7.83
CA SER A 227 12.84 8.61 -8.27
C SER A 227 14.30 8.13 -8.27
N ILE A 228 14.74 7.39 -7.25
CA ILE A 228 16.07 6.75 -7.19
C ILE A 228 16.28 5.79 -8.36
N ILE A 229 15.27 5.00 -8.70
CA ILE A 229 15.36 4.07 -9.84
C ILE A 229 15.65 4.84 -11.14
N GLN A 230 15.04 6.03 -11.30
CA GLN A 230 15.25 6.87 -12.47
C GLN A 230 16.58 7.61 -12.44
N GLU A 231 16.94 8.22 -11.31
CA GLU A 231 18.17 9.01 -11.11
C GLU A 231 19.42 8.17 -11.39
N TYR A 232 19.47 6.95 -10.86
CA TYR A 232 20.64 6.07 -10.95
C TYR A 232 20.48 4.95 -12.00
N ASN A 233 19.52 5.09 -12.92
CA ASN A 233 19.26 4.14 -14.00
C ASN A 233 19.21 2.66 -13.54
N ILE A 234 18.56 2.38 -12.41
CA ILE A 234 18.55 1.04 -11.79
C ILE A 234 17.59 0.13 -12.56
N CYS A 235 18.09 -0.90 -13.23
CA CYS A 235 17.29 -1.82 -14.03
C CYS A 235 17.90 -3.22 -14.05
N PHE A 236 17.07 -4.21 -14.39
CA PHE A 236 17.51 -5.57 -14.70
C PHE A 236 18.56 -5.67 -15.83
N THR A 237 18.68 -4.62 -16.64
CA THR A 237 19.52 -4.57 -17.85
C THR A 237 20.72 -3.66 -17.72
N THR A 238 20.84 -2.90 -16.62
CA THR A 238 21.88 -1.88 -16.43
C THR A 238 22.79 -2.21 -15.26
N VAL A 239 22.23 -2.73 -14.17
CA VAL A 239 22.99 -3.15 -13.00
C VAL A 239 23.54 -4.55 -13.24
N GLN A 240 24.86 -4.68 -13.18
CA GLN A 240 25.51 -5.98 -13.17
C GLN A 240 25.23 -6.67 -11.83
N ARG A 241 24.72 -7.89 -11.91
CA ARG A 241 24.45 -8.76 -10.76
C ARG A 241 25.35 -9.96 -11.01
N GLY A 242 26.22 -10.30 -10.06
CA GLY A 242 27.28 -11.30 -10.26
C GLY A 242 26.80 -12.57 -10.97
N GLU A 243 27.73 -13.26 -11.65
CA GLU A 243 27.47 -14.46 -12.48
C GLU A 243 26.78 -15.61 -11.71
N ASN A 244 26.78 -15.52 -10.38
CA ASN A 244 26.16 -16.46 -9.46
C ASN A 244 24.69 -16.16 -9.15
N LEU A 245 23.93 -15.47 -10.01
CA LEU A 245 22.48 -15.27 -9.85
C LEU A 245 21.71 -16.55 -9.49
N VAL A 246 22.09 -17.71 -10.04
CA VAL A 246 21.47 -19.00 -9.69
C VAL A 246 21.91 -19.49 -8.32
N ARG A 247 23.16 -19.25 -7.93
CA ARG A 247 23.70 -19.61 -6.62
C ARG A 247 23.20 -18.68 -5.51
N ASP A 248 23.03 -17.38 -5.76
CA ASP A 248 22.47 -16.42 -4.79
C ASP A 248 20.96 -16.61 -4.57
N ILE A 249 20.26 -17.23 -5.53
CA ILE A 249 18.88 -17.68 -5.36
C ILE A 249 18.80 -18.95 -4.49
N ILE A 250 19.88 -19.75 -4.44
CA ILE A 250 19.92 -21.10 -3.82
C ILE A 250 20.70 -21.10 -2.49
N CYS A 251 21.69 -20.23 -2.32
CA CYS A 251 22.63 -20.15 -1.20
C CYS A 251 22.52 -18.76 -0.56
N SER A 252 22.06 -18.71 0.69
CA SER A 252 21.93 -17.51 1.53
C SER A 252 23.27 -16.91 1.99
N ASP A 253 24.39 -17.59 1.71
CA ASP A 253 25.68 -17.32 2.37
C ASP A 253 26.63 -16.44 1.55
N ALA A 254 26.18 -15.90 0.41
CA ALA A 254 26.92 -14.84 -0.26
C ALA A 254 26.76 -13.58 0.58
N GLU A 255 27.88 -13.00 1.06
CA GLU A 255 27.88 -11.67 1.67
C GLU A 255 27.03 -10.73 0.82
N ASP A 256 26.08 -10.03 1.46
CA ASP A 256 25.11 -9.15 0.85
C ASP A 256 25.82 -7.93 0.21
N GLN A 257 26.51 -8.16 -0.91
CA GLN A 257 27.24 -7.15 -1.63
C GLN A 257 26.26 -6.29 -2.41
N ILE A 258 26.23 -5.00 -2.07
CA ILE A 258 25.43 -4.01 -2.77
C ILE A 258 26.08 -3.80 -4.14
N PRO A 259 25.35 -4.01 -5.26
CA PRO A 259 25.91 -3.74 -6.59
C PRO A 259 26.24 -2.27 -6.77
N ASP A 260 27.21 -1.98 -7.64
CA ASP A 260 27.54 -0.62 -8.01
C ASP A 260 26.45 0.03 -8.88
N VAL A 261 26.40 1.36 -8.81
CA VAL A 261 25.56 2.17 -9.70
C VAL A 261 26.09 2.02 -11.14
N PRO A 262 25.21 1.80 -12.13
CA PRO A 262 25.62 1.70 -13.51
C PRO A 262 26.17 3.03 -14.04
N ASP A 263 27.03 2.96 -15.06
CA ASP A 263 27.56 4.15 -15.73
C ASP A 263 26.42 5.06 -16.23
N ALA A 264 26.52 6.36 -15.95
CA ALA A 264 25.57 7.38 -16.37
C ALA A 264 25.49 7.52 -17.90
N ALA A 265 26.52 7.10 -18.63
CA ALA A 265 26.53 7.08 -20.10
C ALA A 265 25.68 5.93 -20.70
N LEU A 266 25.30 4.93 -19.90
CA LEU A 266 24.47 3.82 -20.38
C LEU A 266 23.07 4.31 -20.78
N GLN A 267 22.54 3.72 -21.84
CA GLN A 267 21.17 3.95 -22.25
C GLN A 267 20.20 3.63 -21.09
N GLN A 268 19.15 4.44 -20.95
CA GLN A 268 18.17 4.25 -19.89
C GLN A 268 17.48 2.88 -20.00
N GLY A 269 17.56 2.10 -18.92
CA GLY A 269 17.00 0.76 -18.83
C GLY A 269 15.47 0.76 -18.89
N LEU A 270 14.90 -0.43 -19.07
CA LEU A 270 13.45 -0.60 -19.18
C LEU A 270 12.70 -0.13 -17.92
N LEU A 271 13.14 -0.56 -16.74
CA LEU A 271 12.46 -0.27 -15.48
C LEU A 271 12.36 1.25 -15.20
N PRO A 272 13.46 2.04 -15.28
CA PRO A 272 13.40 3.50 -15.19
C PRO A 272 12.45 4.14 -16.20
N ARG A 273 12.44 3.68 -17.46
CA ARG A 273 11.53 4.19 -18.51
C ARG A 273 10.06 3.95 -18.19
N VAL A 274 9.73 2.77 -17.67
CA VAL A 274 8.35 2.42 -17.26
C VAL A 274 7.90 3.31 -16.10
N ILE A 275 8.75 3.48 -15.09
CA ILE A 275 8.45 4.35 -13.95
C ILE A 275 8.29 5.80 -14.40
N ARG A 276 9.19 6.30 -15.26
CA ARG A 276 9.10 7.65 -15.84
C ARG A 276 7.77 7.86 -16.55
N SER A 277 7.34 6.90 -17.36
CA SER A 277 6.03 6.96 -18.03
C SER A 277 4.86 7.07 -17.03
N LEU A 278 4.91 6.34 -15.91
CA LEU A 278 3.87 6.42 -14.88
C LEU A 278 3.88 7.79 -14.17
N VAL A 279 5.07 8.31 -13.84
CA VAL A 279 5.24 9.61 -13.18
C VAL A 279 4.82 10.76 -14.08
N ASP A 280 5.25 10.78 -15.34
CA ASP A 280 4.90 11.81 -16.32
C ASP A 280 3.40 11.83 -16.60
N ARG A 281 2.78 10.64 -16.77
CA ARG A 281 1.32 10.54 -16.89
C ARG A 281 0.61 11.05 -15.64
N ARG A 282 1.16 10.83 -14.45
CA ARG A 282 0.58 11.34 -13.19
C ARG A 282 0.70 12.86 -13.13
N ARG A 283 1.84 13.43 -13.52
CA ARG A 283 2.06 14.88 -13.61
C ARG A 283 1.08 15.53 -14.59
N ALA A 284 0.87 14.93 -15.76
CA ALA A 284 -0.13 15.39 -16.72
C ALA A 284 -1.55 15.38 -16.13
N VAL A 285 -1.96 14.29 -15.46
CA VAL A 285 -3.28 14.21 -14.80
C VAL A 285 -3.43 15.26 -13.71
N LYS A 286 -2.40 15.45 -12.86
CA LYS A 286 -2.39 16.51 -11.83
C LYS A 286 -2.47 17.91 -12.43
N SER A 287 -1.85 18.14 -13.59
CA SER A 287 -1.98 19.42 -14.32
C SER A 287 -3.40 19.65 -14.79
N LEU A 288 -4.09 18.61 -15.31
CA LEU A 288 -5.49 18.71 -15.72
C LEU A 288 -6.40 19.06 -14.52
N MET A 289 -6.12 18.51 -13.34
CA MET A 289 -6.87 18.79 -12.11
C MET A 289 -6.82 20.26 -11.65
N LYS A 290 -5.86 21.05 -12.14
CA LYS A 290 -5.75 22.48 -11.82
C LYS A 290 -6.75 23.35 -12.59
N ASN A 291 -7.47 22.78 -13.56
CA ASN A 291 -8.45 23.52 -14.35
C ASN A 291 -9.69 23.85 -13.48
N PRO A 292 -10.01 25.14 -13.24
CA PRO A 292 -11.14 25.53 -12.40
C PRO A 292 -12.51 25.23 -13.01
N LYS A 293 -12.57 24.87 -14.31
CA LYS A 293 -13.83 24.56 -15.01
C LYS A 293 -14.27 23.10 -14.90
N LEU A 294 -13.53 22.26 -14.16
CA LEU A 294 -13.85 20.85 -14.01
C LEU A 294 -15.15 20.65 -13.23
N SER A 295 -16.00 19.76 -13.73
CA SER A 295 -17.14 19.28 -12.95
C SER A 295 -16.67 18.41 -11.76
N PRO A 296 -17.48 18.29 -10.70
CA PRO A 296 -17.15 17.41 -9.57
C PRO A 296 -16.89 15.96 -10.00
N ALA A 297 -17.65 15.46 -10.99
CA ALA A 297 -17.48 14.11 -11.52
C ALA A 297 -16.13 13.92 -12.24
N GLU A 298 -15.72 14.89 -13.06
CA GLU A 298 -14.42 14.85 -13.74
C GLU A 298 -13.27 14.94 -12.73
N MET A 299 -13.40 15.78 -11.71
CA MET A 299 -12.39 15.89 -10.65
C MET A 299 -12.21 14.56 -9.91
N ILE A 300 -13.31 13.86 -9.58
CA ILE A 300 -13.27 12.52 -8.98
C ILE A 300 -12.55 11.53 -9.91
N GLN A 301 -12.85 11.53 -11.21
CA GLN A 301 -12.21 10.62 -12.18
C GLN A 301 -10.70 10.88 -12.30
N LEU A 302 -10.29 12.15 -12.38
CA LEU A 302 -8.88 12.53 -12.43
C LEU A 302 -8.15 12.16 -11.14
N ASP A 303 -8.79 12.33 -9.98
CA ASP A 303 -8.24 11.91 -8.70
C ASP A 303 -8.05 10.38 -8.62
N ILE A 304 -9.03 9.61 -9.08
CA ILE A 304 -8.91 8.14 -9.17
C ILE A 304 -7.73 7.75 -10.07
N ARG A 305 -7.58 8.43 -11.23
CA ARG A 305 -6.50 8.15 -12.18
C ARG A 305 -5.12 8.47 -11.60
N GLN A 306 -4.96 9.62 -10.94
CA GLN A 306 -3.66 9.95 -10.31
C GLN A 306 -3.34 9.02 -9.14
N LYS A 307 -4.34 8.60 -8.35
CA LYS A 307 -4.20 7.58 -7.29
C LYS A 307 -3.70 6.26 -7.86
N ALA A 308 -4.31 5.77 -8.94
CA ALA A 308 -3.91 4.53 -9.59
C ALA A 308 -2.45 4.57 -10.08
N LEU A 309 -2.03 5.69 -10.69
CA LEU A 309 -0.64 5.88 -11.14
C LEU A 309 0.35 5.92 -9.95
N LYS A 310 0.01 6.66 -8.87
CA LYS A 310 0.83 6.70 -7.64
C LYS A 310 1.00 5.32 -7.03
N LEU A 311 -0.10 4.58 -6.84
CA LEU A 311 -0.08 3.25 -6.25
C LEU A 311 0.74 2.26 -7.06
N THR A 312 0.62 2.31 -8.39
CA THR A 312 1.38 1.43 -9.30
C THR A 312 2.88 1.71 -9.19
N ALA A 313 3.29 2.98 -9.33
CA ALA A 313 4.70 3.37 -9.24
C ALA A 313 5.33 3.01 -7.89
N ASN A 314 4.68 3.34 -6.76
CA ASN A 314 5.21 3.06 -5.43
C ASN A 314 5.33 1.56 -5.13
N SER A 315 4.46 0.74 -5.73
CA SER A 315 4.49 -0.71 -5.54
C SER A 315 5.58 -1.42 -6.36
N MET A 316 6.20 -0.75 -7.33
CA MET A 316 7.19 -1.34 -8.24
C MET A 316 8.44 -1.83 -7.48
N TYR A 317 8.98 -0.99 -6.59
CA TYR A 317 10.11 -1.35 -5.71
C TYR A 317 9.78 -2.59 -4.85
N GLY A 318 8.59 -2.63 -4.25
CA GLY A 318 8.17 -3.75 -3.41
C GLY A 318 8.17 -5.10 -4.14
N CYS A 319 8.03 -5.10 -5.47
CA CYS A 319 8.08 -6.33 -6.27
C CYS A 319 9.50 -6.82 -6.54
N LEU A 320 10.51 -5.94 -6.48
CA LEU A 320 11.91 -6.34 -6.59
C LEU A 320 12.39 -7.05 -5.33
N GLY A 321 11.91 -6.61 -4.16
CA GLY A 321 12.25 -7.20 -2.86
C GLY A 321 11.37 -8.37 -2.42
N PHE A 322 10.27 -8.66 -3.14
CA PHE A 322 9.37 -9.75 -2.78
C PHE A 322 9.88 -11.08 -3.33
N ALA A 323 10.31 -11.98 -2.44
CA ALA A 323 10.92 -13.27 -2.80
C ALA A 323 10.06 -14.18 -3.69
N HIS A 324 8.73 -14.06 -3.64
CA HIS A 324 7.82 -14.81 -4.52
C HIS A 324 7.38 -14.02 -5.77
N SER A 325 8.03 -12.89 -6.05
CA SER A 325 7.83 -12.14 -7.29
C SER A 325 8.48 -12.87 -8.45
N ARG A 326 7.80 -12.93 -9.60
CA ARG A 326 8.39 -13.42 -10.86
C ARG A 326 9.60 -12.59 -11.31
N PHE A 327 9.63 -11.31 -10.91
CA PHE A 327 10.73 -10.38 -11.18
C PHE A 327 11.50 -10.05 -9.90
N TYR A 328 11.65 -11.03 -9.01
CA TYR A 328 12.47 -10.88 -7.81
C TYR A 328 13.91 -10.52 -8.18
N ALA A 329 14.43 -9.47 -7.54
CA ALA A 329 15.78 -8.98 -7.76
C ALA A 329 16.27 -8.27 -6.49
N LYS A 330 16.59 -9.06 -5.45
CA LYS A 330 17.13 -8.58 -4.17
C LYS A 330 18.29 -7.58 -4.33
N PRO A 331 19.30 -7.80 -5.20
CA PRO A 331 20.40 -6.84 -5.36
C PRO A 331 19.94 -5.45 -5.84
N LEU A 332 18.90 -5.38 -6.69
CA LEU A 332 18.33 -4.09 -7.11
C LEU A 332 17.61 -3.41 -5.95
N ALA A 333 16.84 -4.16 -5.16
CA ALA A 333 16.15 -3.62 -3.99
C ALA A 333 17.14 -3.11 -2.91
N MET A 334 18.25 -3.82 -2.73
CA MET A 334 19.35 -3.40 -1.87
C MET A 334 20.00 -2.10 -2.35
N LEU A 335 20.32 -1.99 -3.65
CA LEU A 335 20.91 -0.77 -4.20
C LEU A 335 19.96 0.44 -4.05
N ILE A 336 18.66 0.25 -4.31
CA ILE A 336 17.65 1.30 -4.14
C ILE A 336 17.59 1.78 -2.68
N THR A 337 17.54 0.86 -1.72
CA THR A 337 17.49 1.21 -0.31
C THR A 337 18.79 1.84 0.17
N TYR A 338 19.94 1.34 -0.29
CA TYR A 338 21.26 1.93 -0.02
C TYR A 338 21.33 3.39 -0.46
N LYS A 339 20.98 3.69 -1.72
CA LYS A 339 20.90 5.07 -2.21
C LYS A 339 19.89 5.91 -1.44
N GLY A 340 18.77 5.33 -1.01
CA GLY A 340 17.81 6.03 -0.15
C GLY A 340 18.41 6.47 1.19
N ARG A 341 19.19 5.60 1.84
CA ARG A 341 19.90 5.93 3.08
C ARG A 341 20.96 7.00 2.86
N GLU A 342 21.76 6.86 1.81
CA GLU A 342 22.79 7.84 1.42
C GLU A 342 22.19 9.22 1.15
N ILE A 343 21.10 9.29 0.37
CA ILE A 343 20.38 10.54 0.08
C ILE A 343 19.84 11.17 1.36
N LEU A 344 19.23 10.39 2.25
CA LEU A 344 18.69 10.91 3.50
C LEU A 344 19.82 11.49 4.36
N GLN A 345 20.94 10.78 4.50
CA GLN A 345 22.08 11.24 5.27
C GLN A 345 22.70 12.51 4.65
N ASN A 346 22.91 12.55 3.35
CA ASN A 346 23.42 13.73 2.64
C ASN A 346 22.51 14.96 2.81
N THR A 347 21.20 14.75 2.87
CA THR A 347 20.20 15.81 3.13
C THR A 347 20.28 16.31 4.57
N VAL A 348 20.48 15.41 5.55
CA VAL A 348 20.70 15.76 6.96
C VAL A 348 21.98 16.58 7.12
N ASP A 349 23.09 16.09 6.56
CA ASP A 349 24.39 16.75 6.66
C ASP A 349 24.35 18.15 6.01
N LEU A 350 23.63 18.30 4.90
CA LEU A 350 23.40 19.60 4.27
C LEU A 350 22.58 20.53 5.17
N ALA A 351 21.49 20.04 5.77
CA ALA A 351 20.67 20.85 6.66
C ALA A 351 21.45 21.28 7.92
N GLU A 352 22.18 20.37 8.55
CA GLU A 352 23.03 20.66 9.72
C GLU A 352 24.17 21.62 9.36
N GLY A 353 24.77 21.49 8.17
CA GLY A 353 25.74 22.45 7.64
C GLY A 353 25.19 23.85 7.37
N GLN A 354 23.86 24.02 7.31
CA GLN A 354 23.16 25.32 7.26
C GLN A 354 22.70 25.78 8.65
N ASN A 355 23.20 25.17 9.73
CA ASN A 355 22.79 25.41 11.11
C ASN A 355 21.29 25.14 11.36
N LEU A 356 20.66 24.28 10.56
CA LEU A 356 19.29 23.85 10.79
C LEU A 356 19.26 22.64 11.73
N ASN A 357 18.38 22.69 12.74
CA ASN A 357 18.28 21.63 13.73
C ASN A 357 17.37 20.49 13.22
N VAL A 358 17.97 19.48 12.61
CA VAL A 358 17.24 18.25 12.24
C VAL A 358 16.91 17.46 13.50
N ILE A 359 15.62 17.25 13.76
CA ILE A 359 15.13 16.60 14.99
C ILE A 359 14.70 15.15 14.76
N TYR A 360 14.36 14.80 13.52
CA TYR A 360 13.94 13.44 13.14
C TYR A 360 14.04 13.25 11.62
N GLY A 361 14.04 11.99 11.19
CA GLY A 361 13.92 11.62 9.78
C GLY A 361 13.47 10.16 9.65
N ASP A 362 12.59 9.89 8.69
CA ASP A 362 12.05 8.57 8.40
C ASP A 362 12.07 8.30 6.90
N THR A 363 13.01 7.48 6.45
CA THR A 363 13.15 6.94 5.09
C THR A 363 13.32 8.00 3.99
N ASP A 364 12.27 8.75 3.71
CA ASP A 364 12.12 9.77 2.67
C ASP A 364 11.81 11.17 3.22
N SER A 365 11.65 11.31 4.54
CA SER A 365 11.32 12.58 5.18
C SER A 365 12.37 13.02 6.20
N ILE A 366 12.51 14.35 6.37
CA ILE A 366 13.24 14.99 7.47
C ILE A 366 12.37 16.03 8.16
N MET A 367 12.56 16.16 9.47
CA MET A 367 11.89 17.14 10.31
C MET A 367 12.91 18.10 10.91
N ILE A 368 12.68 19.39 10.73
CA ILE A 368 13.59 20.45 11.14
C ILE A 368 12.86 21.35 12.14
N TYR A 369 13.41 21.49 13.34
CA TYR A 369 12.96 22.51 14.27
C TYR A 369 13.56 23.86 13.88
N THR A 370 12.71 24.78 13.42
CA THR A 370 13.17 26.06 12.87
C THR A 370 13.42 27.12 13.93
N ASN A 371 12.94 26.90 15.16
CA ASN A 371 12.97 27.89 16.26
C ASN A 371 12.20 29.20 15.94
N GLU A 372 11.35 29.17 14.91
CA GLU A 372 10.56 30.32 14.43
C GLU A 372 9.08 30.19 14.80
N ILE A 373 8.41 31.34 14.92
CA ILE A 373 6.97 31.45 15.20
C ILE A 373 6.16 32.00 14.02
N GLU A 374 6.82 32.54 13.00
CA GLU A 374 6.17 33.12 11.83
C GLU A 374 6.21 32.13 10.67
N VAL A 375 5.03 31.73 10.18
CA VAL A 375 4.90 30.78 9.06
C VAL A 375 5.68 31.24 7.83
N ALA A 376 5.69 32.54 7.53
CA ALA A 376 6.41 33.09 6.37
C ALA A 376 7.91 32.78 6.42
N LYS A 377 8.57 32.99 7.57
CA LYS A 377 10.00 32.69 7.76
C LYS A 377 10.28 31.20 7.67
N VAL A 378 9.39 30.37 8.23
CA VAL A 378 9.53 28.91 8.18
C VAL A 378 9.48 28.40 6.74
N ILE A 379 8.56 28.95 5.93
CA ILE A 379 8.44 28.63 4.51
C ILE A 379 9.67 29.12 3.72
N GLU A 380 10.21 30.30 4.06
CA GLU A 380 11.45 30.81 3.45
C GLU A 380 12.63 29.86 3.69
N ILE A 381 12.87 29.47 4.96
CA ILE A 381 13.89 28.48 5.35
C ILE A 381 13.70 27.17 4.59
N GLY A 382 12.46 26.68 4.53
CA GLY A 382 12.13 25.45 3.82
C GLY A 382 12.40 25.52 2.33
N ASN A 383 12.07 26.64 1.67
CA ASN A 383 12.33 26.84 0.25
C ASN A 383 13.83 26.97 -0.05
N GLU A 384 14.61 27.61 0.83
CA GLU A 384 16.06 27.70 0.67
C GLU A 384 16.71 26.33 0.75
N LEU A 385 16.39 25.53 1.78
CA LEU A 385 16.93 24.18 1.91
C LEU A 385 16.46 23.28 0.76
N LYS A 386 15.18 23.33 0.41
CA LYS A 386 14.60 22.62 -0.74
C LYS A 386 15.39 22.89 -2.02
N LYS A 387 15.68 24.17 -2.31
CA LYS A 387 16.44 24.56 -3.49
C LYS A 387 17.83 23.92 -3.48
N LYS A 388 18.57 24.03 -2.38
CA LYS A 388 19.92 23.45 -2.24
C LYS A 388 19.95 21.92 -2.35
N VAL A 389 18.92 21.24 -1.82
CA VAL A 389 18.79 19.78 -1.94
C VAL A 389 18.51 19.39 -3.39
N ASN A 390 17.54 20.05 -4.04
CA ASN A 390 17.14 19.73 -5.41
C ASN A 390 18.23 20.05 -6.44
N GLU A 391 19.11 21.02 -6.18
CA GLU A 391 20.27 21.30 -7.04
C GLU A 391 21.30 20.15 -7.08
N ARG A 392 21.24 19.19 -6.14
CA ARG A 392 22.15 18.02 -6.12
C ARG A 392 21.70 16.86 -6.99
N TYR A 393 20.46 16.87 -7.47
CA TYR A 393 19.86 15.74 -8.18
C TYR A 393 19.14 16.22 -9.45
N ASN A 394 19.00 15.33 -10.44
CA ASN A 394 18.38 15.72 -11.71
C ASN A 394 16.86 15.47 -11.73
N LEU A 395 16.42 14.37 -11.12
CA LEU A 395 15.04 13.88 -11.15
C LEU A 395 14.44 13.73 -9.76
N LEU A 396 15.28 13.62 -8.73
CA LEU A 396 14.83 13.55 -7.34
C LEU A 396 14.49 14.96 -6.81
N GLU A 397 13.27 15.12 -6.31
CA GLU A 397 12.76 16.39 -5.77
C GLU A 397 12.29 16.19 -4.33
N ILE A 398 12.79 17.03 -3.41
CA ILE A 398 12.23 17.22 -2.08
C ILE A 398 11.23 18.38 -2.09
N GLU A 399 10.15 18.25 -1.32
CA GLU A 399 9.09 19.25 -1.18
C GLU A 399 8.77 19.51 0.29
N ILE A 400 8.17 20.67 0.56
CA ILE A 400 7.55 20.94 1.86
C ILE A 400 6.24 20.14 1.90
N ASP A 401 6.20 19.12 2.76
CA ASP A 401 5.01 18.28 2.92
C ASP A 401 4.07 18.85 3.98
N GLY A 402 4.62 19.51 5.01
CA GLY A 402 3.81 20.12 6.06
C GLY A 402 4.57 21.00 7.04
N LEU A 403 3.79 21.72 7.84
CA LEU A 403 4.26 22.57 8.94
C LEU A 403 3.55 22.13 10.21
N PHE A 404 4.31 21.87 11.27
CA PHE A 404 3.77 21.58 12.59
C PHE A 404 3.96 22.76 13.51
N ARG A 405 2.88 23.33 14.04
CA ARG A 405 2.92 24.44 14.99
C ARG A 405 3.62 24.06 16.29
N GLN A 406 3.28 22.88 16.79
CA GLN A 406 3.86 22.23 17.96
C GLN A 406 3.99 20.74 17.69
N MET A 407 4.97 20.10 18.31
CA MET A 407 5.22 18.68 18.13
C MET A 407 5.69 18.02 19.43
N LEU A 408 5.12 16.87 19.75
CA LEU A 408 5.61 15.95 20.77
C LEU A 408 6.23 14.73 20.09
N LEU A 409 7.56 14.65 20.12
CA LEU A 409 8.32 13.59 19.50
C LEU A 409 8.84 12.61 20.57
N LEU A 410 8.35 11.36 20.54
CA LEU A 410 8.60 10.38 21.61
C LEU A 410 9.63 9.33 21.22
N LYS A 411 9.40 8.64 20.08
CA LYS A 411 10.24 7.53 19.59
C LYS A 411 10.18 7.48 18.07
N LYS A 412 11.02 6.63 17.46
CA LYS A 412 10.95 6.32 16.03
C LYS A 412 9.51 5.98 15.63
N LYS A 413 8.99 6.68 14.62
CA LYS A 413 7.62 6.57 14.10
C LYS A 413 6.52 6.80 15.14
N LYS A 414 6.80 7.47 16.25
CA LYS A 414 5.85 7.77 17.34
C LYS A 414 5.88 9.26 17.71
N TYR A 415 4.89 10.03 17.24
CA TYR A 415 4.76 11.46 17.53
C TYR A 415 3.30 11.94 17.44
N ALA A 416 3.02 13.08 18.09
CA ALA A 416 1.82 13.89 17.90
C ALA A 416 2.25 15.30 17.49
N ALA A 417 1.48 15.95 16.63
CA ALA A 417 1.77 17.29 16.17
C ALA A 417 0.48 18.07 15.84
N LEU A 418 0.54 19.40 15.94
CA LEU A 418 -0.49 20.29 15.42
C LEU A 418 -0.10 20.69 13.99
N ALA A 419 -0.65 20.02 12.99
CA ALA A 419 -0.41 20.29 11.58
C ALA A 419 -1.17 21.56 11.14
N VAL A 420 -0.49 22.43 10.41
CA VAL A 420 -1.12 23.62 9.81
C VAL A 420 -1.58 23.27 8.41
N GLU A 421 -2.89 23.28 8.19
CA GLU A 421 -3.53 23.01 6.90
C GLU A 421 -4.27 24.25 6.41
N GLU A 422 -4.28 24.48 5.10
CA GLU A 422 -5.05 25.57 4.49
C GLU A 422 -6.42 25.05 4.04
N HIS A 423 -7.49 25.49 4.72
CA HIS A 423 -8.88 25.16 4.38
C HIS A 423 -9.60 26.44 3.94
N ASN A 424 -10.03 26.48 2.67
CA ASN A 424 -10.73 27.63 2.08
C ASN A 424 -9.99 28.99 2.27
N GLY A 425 -8.65 28.99 2.18
CA GLY A 425 -7.83 30.19 2.36
C GLY A 425 -7.58 30.59 3.82
N THR A 426 -8.05 29.79 4.79
CA THR A 426 -7.78 29.99 6.22
C THR A 426 -6.85 28.88 6.73
N MET A 427 -5.83 29.25 7.51
CA MET A 427 -4.95 28.28 8.17
C MET A 427 -5.67 27.70 9.39
N VAL A 428 -5.84 26.38 9.40
CA VAL A 428 -6.48 25.61 10.48
C VAL A 428 -5.45 24.64 11.07
N GLU A 429 -5.46 24.48 12.38
CA GLU A 429 -4.62 23.52 13.08
C GLU A 429 -5.37 22.19 13.26
N VAL A 430 -4.77 21.10 12.82
CA VAL A 430 -5.33 19.75 12.91
C VAL A 430 -4.36 18.86 13.68
N VAL A 431 -4.86 18.13 14.67
CA VAL A 431 -4.05 17.17 15.43
C VAL A 431 -3.70 15.99 14.53
N GLU A 432 -2.41 15.81 14.24
CA GLU A 432 -1.86 14.65 13.55
C GLU A 432 -1.15 13.73 14.55
N THR A 433 -1.52 12.45 14.56
CA THR A 433 -0.88 11.43 15.41
C THR A 433 -0.35 10.28 14.58
N LYS A 434 0.94 9.92 14.79
CA LYS A 434 1.58 8.79 14.13
C LYS A 434 2.16 7.82 15.15
N GLY A 435 1.75 6.55 15.05
CA GLY A 435 2.32 5.40 15.77
C GLY A 435 2.17 5.39 17.30
N LEU A 436 1.52 6.41 17.87
CA LEU A 436 1.13 6.45 19.27
C LEU A 436 0.13 5.34 19.60
N ASP A 437 0.11 4.95 20.87
CA ASP A 437 -0.74 3.85 21.31
C ASP A 437 -2.24 4.21 21.17
N LEU A 438 -2.58 5.51 21.18
CA LEU A 438 -3.90 6.05 20.86
C LEU A 438 -4.42 5.70 19.45
N VAL A 439 -3.54 5.48 18.47
CA VAL A 439 -3.92 5.10 17.10
C VAL A 439 -3.80 3.60 16.83
N ARG A 440 -3.32 2.83 17.80
CA ARG A 440 -3.24 1.38 17.67
C ARG A 440 -4.57 0.72 18.02
N ARG A 441 -4.73 -0.53 17.57
CA ARG A 441 -6.00 -1.29 17.69
C ARG A 441 -6.02 -2.24 18.88
N ASP A 442 -4.85 -2.50 19.44
CA ASP A 442 -4.58 -3.45 20.51
C ASP A 442 -4.74 -2.83 21.90
N TRP A 443 -5.22 -1.58 21.98
CA TRP A 443 -5.53 -0.87 23.23
C TRP A 443 -7.04 -0.70 23.40
N CYS A 444 -7.50 -0.62 24.66
CA CYS A 444 -8.92 -0.48 24.96
C CYS A 444 -9.43 0.94 24.68
N GLY A 445 -10.76 1.07 24.52
CA GLY A 445 -11.43 2.37 24.28
C GLY A 445 -11.06 3.42 25.33
N LEU A 446 -11.15 3.07 26.62
CA LEU A 446 -10.79 3.97 27.71
C LEU A 446 -9.35 4.51 27.61
N SER A 447 -8.40 3.68 27.19
CA SER A 447 -7.02 4.12 26.99
C SER A 447 -6.89 5.13 25.84
N HIS A 448 -7.74 5.03 24.82
CA HIS A 448 -7.80 6.00 23.75
C HIS A 448 -8.37 7.32 24.25
N ASP A 449 -9.53 7.28 24.90
CA ASP A 449 -10.26 8.46 25.34
C ASP A 449 -9.48 9.30 26.37
N VAL A 450 -8.64 8.65 27.20
CA VAL A 450 -7.76 9.35 28.17
C VAL A 450 -6.47 9.86 27.51
N SER A 451 -6.05 9.28 26.38
CA SER A 451 -4.84 9.72 25.67
C SER A 451 -5.07 10.87 24.69
N GLU A 452 -6.30 11.01 24.19
CA GLU A 452 -6.77 12.14 23.39
C GLU A 452 -6.98 13.38 24.27
#